data_AF-A0A4Q4UJR8-F1
#
_entry.id   AF-A0A4Q4UJR8-F1
#
_cell.length_a   1.000
_cell.length_b   1.000
_cell.length_c   1.000
_cell.angle_alpha   90.00
_cell.angle_beta   90.00
_cell.angle_gamma   90.00
#
_symmetry.space_group_name_H-M   'P 1'
#
loop_
_entity.id
_entity.type
_entity.pdbx_description
1 polymer ?
#
loop_
_entity_poly.entity_id
_entity_poly.type
_entity_poly.pdbx_seq_one_letter_code
_entity_poly.pdbx_strand_id
1 'polypeptide(L)'
;MLQQASAPVKAQGATIVCDGEVVEWLTLQADIAGPGAVVAFTMEAVLVTTYILLLRVPIFNSSPRASSVRRRFLDAARGSLHDMFLAAVVLAAGVLIAAALGRSQKLNDPATADDPAVEAGSAVLLLVTTFCINPVLLLYVLLGCGGYRRRWLTRGITFVTWIAWVLSQTLRIFSSRAWHDRLGFAPDSTIGELIQWDDRNHKHPGCTYGLQEGRGGPIVLWICFWVTLVLPALYSVRPRWRLFERIVSGATMFFSFVGMWNSLGILLYIHEQSLGISWDLGQILALGTWIPVLFEFIYIFILGIPSVLEIRVPQDQIQAHGPQMMNVYHGRNEETRGLTTRSPDALSVSESSTWTWPAPSPSSGPLT
;
A
#
# COMPACT_ATOMS: atom_id res chain seq x y z
N MET A 1 64.08 -34.61 -13.13
CA MET A 1 63.32 -33.68 -12.27
C MET A 1 63.05 -32.42 -13.08
N LEU A 2 61.85 -32.28 -13.64
CA LEU A 2 61.42 -31.10 -14.40
C LEU A 2 60.29 -30.44 -13.61
N GLN A 3 60.55 -29.21 -13.18
CA GLN A 3 59.65 -28.40 -12.37
C GLN A 3 58.54 -27.85 -13.28
N GLN A 4 57.32 -28.37 -13.12
CA GLN A 4 56.16 -27.94 -13.87
C GLN A 4 55.66 -26.62 -13.28
N ALA A 5 55.98 -25.52 -13.96
CA ALA A 5 55.50 -24.18 -13.62
C ALA A 5 53.98 -24.12 -13.82
N SER A 6 53.24 -24.03 -12.71
CA SER A 6 51.80 -23.79 -12.72
C SER A 6 51.52 -22.38 -13.24
N ALA A 7 50.82 -22.29 -14.37
CA ALA A 7 50.36 -21.02 -14.92
C ALA A 7 49.39 -20.31 -13.95
N PRO A 8 49.38 -18.97 -13.89
CA PRO A 8 48.46 -18.22 -13.05
C PRO A 8 47.03 -18.48 -13.51
N VAL A 9 46.21 -19.05 -12.62
CA VAL A 9 44.77 -19.17 -12.78
C VAL A 9 44.22 -17.76 -12.95
N LYS A 10 43.93 -17.37 -14.19
CA LYS A 10 43.13 -16.19 -14.46
C LYS A 10 41.82 -16.39 -13.70
N ALA A 11 41.56 -15.53 -12.73
CA ALA A 11 40.26 -15.38 -12.12
C ALA A 11 39.27 -15.00 -13.22
N GLN A 12 38.76 -16.01 -13.93
CA GLN A 12 37.51 -15.88 -14.65
C GLN A 12 36.51 -15.49 -13.57
N GLY A 13 36.03 -14.24 -13.64
CA GLY A 13 35.02 -13.74 -12.74
C GLY A 13 33.96 -14.81 -12.64
N ALA A 14 33.73 -15.30 -11.42
CA ALA A 14 32.75 -16.34 -11.13
C ALA A 14 31.39 -15.77 -11.48
N THR A 15 31.01 -15.86 -12.75
CA THR A 15 29.62 -15.81 -13.16
C THR A 15 29.00 -16.98 -12.45
N ILE A 16 28.22 -16.69 -11.41
CA ILE A 16 27.39 -17.66 -10.71
C ILE A 16 26.41 -18.16 -11.78
N VAL A 17 26.81 -19.22 -12.49
CA VAL A 17 25.92 -19.94 -13.37
C VAL A 17 25.01 -20.70 -12.42
N CYS A 18 23.84 -20.13 -12.15
CA CYS A 18 22.74 -20.91 -11.60
C CYS A 18 22.45 -22.00 -12.62
N ASP A 19 22.50 -23.27 -12.20
CA ASP A 19 22.12 -24.40 -13.06
C ASP A 19 20.75 -24.11 -13.69
N GLY A 20 20.60 -24.42 -14.98
CA GLY A 20 19.40 -24.09 -15.77
C GLY A 20 18.09 -24.63 -15.17
N GLU A 21 18.18 -25.69 -14.36
CA GLU A 21 17.07 -26.30 -13.64
C GLU A 21 16.46 -25.36 -12.58
N VAL A 22 17.28 -24.55 -11.91
CA VAL A 22 16.81 -23.53 -10.94
C VAL A 22 16.12 -22.38 -11.66
N VAL A 23 16.61 -22.02 -12.84
CA VAL A 23 16.01 -20.97 -13.69
C VAL A 23 14.64 -21.43 -14.20
N GLU A 24 14.51 -22.68 -14.63
CA GLU A 24 13.24 -23.26 -15.08
C GLU A 24 12.20 -23.34 -13.95
N TRP A 25 12.60 -23.67 -12.72
CA TRP A 25 11.68 -23.64 -11.57
C TRP A 25 11.22 -22.23 -11.18
N LEU A 26 12.09 -21.23 -11.33
CA LEU A 26 11.70 -19.81 -11.20
C LEU A 26 10.67 -19.43 -12.28
N THR A 27 10.68 -20.08 -13.45
CA THR A 27 9.66 -19.82 -14.48
C THR A 27 8.28 -20.38 -14.15
N LEU A 28 8.14 -21.42 -13.33
CA LEU A 28 6.81 -21.86 -12.87
C LEU A 28 6.16 -20.86 -11.88
N GLN A 29 6.99 -20.01 -11.25
CA GLN A 29 6.54 -18.80 -10.53
C GLN A 29 6.52 -17.54 -11.41
N ALA A 30 6.78 -17.64 -12.72
CA ALA A 30 6.78 -16.50 -13.63
C ALA A 30 5.44 -15.78 -13.67
N ASP A 31 4.32 -16.44 -13.34
CA ASP A 31 3.03 -15.76 -13.32
C ASP A 31 2.98 -14.64 -12.26
N ILE A 32 3.69 -14.80 -11.12
CA ILE A 32 3.63 -13.87 -10.00
C ILE A 32 4.85 -12.93 -9.96
N ALA A 33 6.00 -13.39 -10.44
CA ALA A 33 7.27 -12.64 -10.42
C ALA A 33 7.88 -12.43 -11.81
N GLY A 34 7.18 -12.79 -12.88
CA GLY A 34 7.66 -12.64 -14.25
C GLY A 34 7.63 -11.20 -14.75
N PRO A 35 8.09 -10.98 -16.00
CA PRO A 35 8.28 -9.64 -16.55
C PRO A 35 7.02 -8.77 -16.45
N GLY A 36 5.86 -9.35 -16.72
CA GLY A 36 4.59 -8.61 -16.67
C GLY A 36 4.21 -8.15 -15.26
N ALA A 37 4.41 -8.99 -14.25
CA ALA A 37 4.16 -8.62 -12.85
C ALA A 37 5.13 -7.52 -12.39
N VAL A 38 6.42 -7.63 -12.76
CA VAL A 38 7.44 -6.61 -12.46
C VAL A 38 7.08 -5.26 -13.07
N VAL A 39 6.58 -5.24 -14.31
CA VAL A 39 6.08 -4.00 -14.94
C VAL A 39 4.86 -3.45 -14.19
N ALA A 40 3.91 -4.31 -13.80
CA ALA A 40 2.74 -3.89 -13.01
C ALA A 40 3.16 -3.25 -11.68
N PHE A 41 4.09 -3.86 -10.95
CA PHE A 41 4.62 -3.36 -9.69
C PHE A 41 5.40 -2.06 -9.85
N THR A 42 6.16 -1.92 -10.94
CA THR A 42 6.87 -0.67 -11.25
C THR A 42 5.89 0.46 -11.51
N MET A 43 4.85 0.22 -12.31
CA MET A 43 3.78 1.20 -12.55
C MET A 43 3.07 1.59 -11.24
N GLU A 44 2.72 0.61 -10.40
CA GLU A 44 2.11 0.86 -9.09
C GLU A 44 2.97 1.77 -8.23
N ALA A 45 4.26 1.44 -8.06
CA ALA A 45 5.18 2.19 -7.21
C ALA A 45 5.36 3.63 -7.69
N VAL A 46 5.47 3.83 -9.01
CA VAL A 46 5.56 5.17 -9.63
C VAL A 46 4.27 5.96 -9.41
N LEU A 47 3.10 5.34 -9.63
CA LEU A 47 1.81 5.99 -9.41
C LEU A 47 1.64 6.37 -7.93
N VAL A 48 1.80 5.44 -7.00
CA VAL A 48 1.67 5.70 -5.56
C VAL A 48 2.62 6.81 -5.11
N THR A 49 3.89 6.78 -5.56
CA THR A 49 4.87 7.83 -5.26
C THR A 49 4.39 9.18 -5.78
N THR A 50 3.85 9.23 -7.00
CA THR A 50 3.26 10.45 -7.57
C THR A 50 2.12 10.97 -6.70
N TYR A 51 1.18 10.11 -6.29
CA TYR A 51 0.09 10.51 -5.39
C TYR A 51 0.59 11.03 -4.03
N ILE A 52 1.62 10.42 -3.45
CA ILE A 52 2.24 10.89 -2.20
C ILE A 52 2.82 12.29 -2.41
N LEU A 53 3.61 12.50 -3.46
CA LEU A 53 4.23 13.79 -3.75
C LEU A 53 3.17 14.89 -3.91
N LEU A 54 2.11 14.61 -4.67
CA LEU A 54 1.04 15.57 -4.92
C LEU A 54 0.24 15.92 -3.66
N LEU A 55 -0.12 14.93 -2.85
CA LEU A 55 -1.06 15.10 -1.75
C LEU A 55 -0.40 15.46 -0.42
N ARG A 56 0.89 15.16 -0.24
CA ARG A 56 1.59 15.37 1.04
C ARG A 56 2.63 16.48 1.02
N VAL A 57 3.29 16.73 -0.10
CA VAL A 57 4.36 17.72 -0.10
C VAL A 57 3.75 19.12 -0.03
N PRO A 58 4.04 19.90 1.04
CA PRO A 58 3.39 21.18 1.28
C PRO A 58 3.67 22.20 0.17
N ILE A 59 4.77 22.05 -0.56
CA ILE A 59 5.10 22.86 -1.75
C ILE A 59 3.95 22.85 -2.76
N PHE A 60 3.24 21.71 -2.89
CA PHE A 60 2.06 21.58 -3.75
C PHE A 60 0.76 22.06 -3.11
N ASN A 61 0.73 22.35 -1.81
CA ASN A 61 -0.49 22.77 -1.12
C ASN A 61 -0.49 24.26 -0.69
N SER A 62 0.67 24.91 -0.56
CA SER A 62 0.79 26.19 0.15
C SER A 62 0.75 27.46 -0.70
N SER A 63 0.63 27.39 -2.03
CA SER A 63 0.60 28.60 -2.86
C SER A 63 -0.83 29.05 -3.17
N PRO A 64 -1.33 30.16 -2.58
CA PRO A 64 -2.64 30.73 -2.93
C PRO A 64 -2.67 31.29 -4.36
N ARG A 65 -1.51 31.41 -5.03
CA ARG A 65 -1.38 31.75 -6.45
C ARG A 65 -1.08 30.55 -7.34
N ALA A 66 -1.28 29.32 -6.85
CA ALA A 66 -1.08 28.13 -7.67
C ALA A 66 -1.85 28.25 -8.98
N SER A 67 -1.18 27.93 -10.09
CA SER A 67 -1.78 27.97 -11.42
C SER A 67 -3.06 27.14 -11.46
N SER A 68 -4.04 27.58 -12.25
CA SER A 68 -5.31 26.86 -12.45
C SER A 68 -5.08 25.37 -12.76
N VAL A 69 -4.02 25.06 -13.53
CA VAL A 69 -3.60 23.70 -13.88
C VAL A 69 -3.21 22.87 -12.66
N ARG A 70 -2.40 23.41 -11.74
CA ARG A 70 -1.98 22.69 -10.53
C ARG A 70 -3.17 22.35 -9.64
N ARG A 71 -4.13 23.28 -9.51
CA ARG A 71 -5.36 23.02 -8.76
C ARG A 71 -6.17 21.88 -9.39
N ARG A 72 -6.37 21.93 -10.72
CA ARG A 72 -7.04 20.84 -11.45
C ARG A 72 -6.33 19.49 -11.28
N PHE A 73 -5.00 19.49 -11.29
CA PHE A 73 -4.22 18.26 -11.11
C PHE A 73 -4.37 17.66 -9.70
N LEU A 74 -4.35 18.51 -8.65
CA LEU A 74 -4.60 18.06 -7.27
C LEU A 74 -6.04 17.60 -7.06
N ASP A 75 -6.98 18.27 -7.70
CA ASP A 75 -8.40 17.93 -7.68
C ASP A 75 -8.63 16.58 -8.40
N ALA A 76 -7.96 16.35 -9.53
CA ALA A 76 -7.95 15.05 -10.22
C ALA A 76 -7.35 13.95 -9.35
N ALA A 77 -6.17 14.18 -8.77
CA ALA A 77 -5.51 13.23 -7.87
C ALA A 77 -6.39 12.89 -6.66
N ARG A 78 -7.08 13.87 -6.07
CA ARG A 78 -8.02 13.61 -4.97
C ARG A 78 -9.25 12.83 -5.42
N GLY A 79 -9.74 13.12 -6.63
CA GLY A 79 -10.90 12.46 -7.23
C GLY A 79 -10.65 10.98 -7.51
N SER A 80 -9.51 10.65 -8.12
CA SER A 80 -9.15 9.28 -8.53
C SER A 80 -8.40 8.47 -7.45
N LEU A 81 -8.13 9.06 -6.28
CA LEU A 81 -7.42 8.38 -5.18
C LEU A 81 -8.15 7.13 -4.71
N HIS A 82 -9.48 7.13 -4.74
CA HIS A 82 -10.26 5.96 -4.31
C HIS A 82 -10.11 4.81 -5.30
N ASP A 83 -10.16 5.08 -6.60
CA ASP A 83 -10.04 4.06 -7.65
C ASP A 83 -8.62 3.51 -7.70
N MET A 84 -7.60 4.36 -7.51
CA MET A 84 -6.21 3.93 -7.31
C MET A 84 -6.08 2.99 -6.11
N PHE A 85 -6.71 3.32 -4.97
CA PHE A 85 -6.71 2.45 -3.79
C PHE A 85 -7.39 1.11 -4.05
N LEU A 86 -8.55 1.10 -4.70
CA LEU A 86 -9.25 -0.14 -5.03
C LEU A 86 -8.45 -1.00 -6.00
N ALA A 87 -7.83 -0.41 -7.03
CA ALA A 87 -6.96 -1.12 -7.96
C ALA A 87 -5.78 -1.79 -7.23
N ALA A 88 -5.10 -1.05 -6.35
CA ALA A 88 -4.01 -1.60 -5.52
C ALA A 88 -4.50 -2.74 -4.60
N VAL A 89 -5.68 -2.61 -3.98
CA VAL A 89 -6.28 -3.68 -3.16
C VAL A 89 -6.57 -4.93 -3.99
N VAL A 90 -7.15 -4.77 -5.18
CA VAL A 90 -7.48 -5.89 -6.07
C VAL A 90 -6.22 -6.60 -6.52
N LEU A 91 -5.18 -5.86 -6.91
CA LEU A 91 -3.88 -6.43 -7.26
C LEU A 91 -3.27 -7.19 -6.09
N ALA A 92 -3.24 -6.58 -4.89
CA ALA A 92 -2.72 -7.21 -3.69
C ALA A 92 -3.49 -8.49 -3.31
N ALA A 93 -4.83 -8.46 -3.40
CA ALA A 93 -5.67 -9.62 -3.15
C ALA A 93 -5.41 -10.74 -4.17
N GLY A 94 -5.31 -10.41 -5.47
CA GLY A 94 -5.01 -11.37 -6.53
C GLY A 94 -3.66 -12.06 -6.30
N VAL A 95 -2.63 -11.29 -5.98
CA VAL A 95 -1.28 -11.80 -5.66
C VAL A 95 -1.29 -12.67 -4.40
N LEU A 96 -2.03 -12.28 -3.34
CA LEU A 96 -2.17 -13.09 -2.13
C LEU A 96 -2.90 -14.41 -2.38
N ILE A 97 -3.94 -14.41 -3.21
CA ILE A 97 -4.67 -15.61 -3.61
C ILE A 97 -3.77 -16.52 -4.43
N ALA A 98 -3.08 -15.99 -5.45
CA ALA A 98 -2.13 -16.75 -6.26
C ALA A 98 -1.02 -17.37 -5.40
N ALA A 99 -0.50 -16.60 -4.44
CA ALA A 99 0.48 -17.09 -3.47
C ALA A 99 -0.06 -18.24 -2.60
N ALA A 100 -1.32 -18.16 -2.15
CA ALA A 100 -1.96 -19.20 -1.37
C ALA A 100 -2.23 -20.48 -2.20
N LEU A 101 -2.68 -20.32 -3.44
CA LEU A 101 -2.94 -21.44 -4.35
C LEU A 101 -1.66 -22.17 -4.76
N GLY A 102 -0.61 -21.43 -5.15
CA GLY A 102 0.68 -22.02 -5.49
C GLY A 102 1.29 -22.79 -4.31
N ARG A 103 1.04 -22.34 -3.07
CA ARG A 103 1.42 -23.07 -1.86
C ARG A 103 0.60 -24.34 -1.66
N SER A 104 -0.71 -24.29 -1.89
CA SER A 104 -1.60 -25.45 -1.74
C SER A 104 -1.21 -26.58 -2.69
N GLN A 105 -0.93 -26.26 -3.95
CA GLN A 105 -0.47 -27.23 -4.96
C GLN A 105 0.82 -27.93 -4.51
N LYS A 106 1.77 -27.17 -3.96
CA LYS A 106 3.05 -27.68 -3.47
C LYS A 106 2.93 -28.59 -2.26
N LEU A 107 1.97 -28.37 -1.37
CA LEU A 107 1.76 -29.25 -0.21
C LEU A 107 1.26 -30.65 -0.60
N ASN A 108 0.71 -30.81 -1.81
CA ASN A 108 0.20 -32.08 -2.30
C ASN A 108 1.27 -32.94 -2.97
N ASP A 109 2.46 -32.39 -3.24
CA ASP A 109 3.57 -33.12 -3.83
C ASP A 109 4.70 -33.34 -2.80
N PRO A 110 4.76 -34.52 -2.16
CA PRO A 110 5.77 -34.80 -1.15
C PRO A 110 7.19 -34.92 -1.73
N ALA A 111 7.33 -35.14 -3.06
CA ALA A 111 8.64 -35.30 -3.69
C ALA A 111 9.41 -33.97 -3.81
N THR A 112 8.71 -32.84 -3.89
CA THR A 112 9.30 -31.50 -4.05
C THR A 112 9.58 -30.81 -2.71
N ALA A 113 9.32 -31.46 -1.59
CA ALA A 113 9.46 -30.85 -0.28
C ALA A 113 10.94 -30.46 0.01
N ASP A 114 11.91 -31.28 -0.43
CA ASP A 114 13.35 -31.14 -0.14
C ASP A 114 14.11 -30.26 -1.14
N ASP A 115 13.44 -29.67 -2.13
CA ASP A 115 14.10 -28.94 -3.20
C ASP A 115 14.54 -27.51 -2.75
N PRO A 116 15.81 -27.11 -2.88
CA PRO A 116 16.26 -25.74 -2.59
C PRO A 116 15.56 -24.67 -3.46
N ALA A 117 15.15 -24.99 -4.70
CA ALA A 117 14.41 -24.05 -5.56
C ALA A 117 13.07 -23.66 -4.93
N VAL A 118 12.48 -24.60 -4.19
CA VAL A 118 11.23 -24.45 -3.45
C VAL A 118 11.35 -23.43 -2.31
N GLU A 119 12.52 -23.32 -1.66
CA GLU A 119 12.78 -22.31 -0.63
C GLU A 119 13.01 -20.93 -1.26
N ALA A 120 13.78 -20.84 -2.35
CA ALA A 120 13.99 -19.60 -3.08
C ALA A 120 12.66 -18.99 -3.57
N GLY A 121 11.79 -19.81 -4.16
CA GLY A 121 10.48 -19.35 -4.60
C GLY A 121 9.54 -18.90 -3.47
N SER A 122 9.70 -19.46 -2.27
CA SER A 122 8.99 -18.98 -1.07
C SER A 122 9.40 -17.56 -0.69
N ALA A 123 10.70 -17.26 -0.79
CA ALA A 123 11.25 -15.95 -0.47
C ALA A 123 10.86 -14.88 -1.50
N VAL A 124 10.93 -15.19 -2.81
CA VAL A 124 10.43 -14.31 -3.87
C VAL A 124 8.96 -13.99 -3.62
N LEU A 125 8.15 -14.99 -3.32
CA LEU A 125 6.73 -14.80 -3.07
C LEU A 125 6.45 -13.98 -1.78
N LEU A 126 7.31 -14.10 -0.76
CA LEU A 126 7.23 -13.26 0.45
C LEU A 126 7.51 -11.82 0.09
N LEU A 127 8.49 -11.60 -0.76
CA LEU A 127 8.89 -10.29 -1.21
C LEU A 127 7.83 -9.62 -2.10
N VAL A 128 7.23 -10.37 -3.04
CA VAL A 128 6.11 -9.90 -3.88
C VAL A 128 4.88 -9.58 -3.03
N THR A 129 4.48 -10.46 -2.11
CA THR A 129 3.32 -10.19 -1.23
C THR A 129 3.57 -9.00 -0.28
N THR A 130 4.82 -8.78 0.12
CA THR A 130 5.24 -7.61 0.92
C THR A 130 5.25 -6.34 0.08
N PHE A 131 5.66 -6.42 -1.19
CA PHE A 131 5.50 -5.32 -2.13
C PHE A 131 4.03 -4.90 -2.21
N CYS A 132 3.10 -5.81 -2.53
CA CYS A 132 1.71 -5.44 -2.80
C CYS A 132 0.96 -4.83 -1.61
N ILE A 133 1.29 -5.18 -0.36
CA ILE A 133 0.60 -4.61 0.81
C ILE A 133 1.03 -3.15 1.06
N ASN A 134 2.25 -2.77 0.71
CA ASN A 134 2.81 -1.45 1.01
C ASN A 134 2.09 -0.29 0.26
N PRO A 135 1.86 -0.36 -1.07
CA PRO A 135 0.98 0.55 -1.82
C PRO A 135 -0.40 0.75 -1.18
N VAL A 136 -1.05 -0.34 -0.77
CA VAL A 136 -2.39 -0.31 -0.15
C VAL A 136 -2.36 0.48 1.15
N LEU A 137 -1.35 0.25 2.00
CA LEU A 137 -1.18 0.99 3.25
C LEU A 137 -0.89 2.48 3.01
N LEU A 138 -0.03 2.81 2.02
CA LEU A 138 0.27 4.18 1.64
C LEU A 138 -0.99 4.92 1.18
N LEU A 139 -1.76 4.32 0.27
CA LEU A 139 -2.98 4.88 -0.28
C LEU A 139 -4.09 4.98 0.79
N TYR A 140 -4.19 4.01 1.70
CA TYR A 140 -5.09 4.08 2.86
C TYR A 140 -4.78 5.30 3.75
N VAL A 141 -3.50 5.52 4.05
CA VAL A 141 -3.07 6.68 4.83
C VAL A 141 -3.36 8.00 4.10
N LEU A 142 -3.25 8.04 2.76
CA LEU A 142 -3.64 9.21 1.97
C LEU A 142 -5.15 9.46 2.02
N LEU A 143 -5.97 8.43 1.88
CA LEU A 143 -7.44 8.51 1.98
C LEU A 143 -7.90 9.01 3.35
N GLY A 144 -7.22 8.60 4.43
CA GLY A 144 -7.52 9.03 5.79
C GLY A 144 -7.46 10.56 5.99
N CYS A 145 -6.58 11.25 5.25
CA CYS A 145 -6.45 12.70 5.34
C CYS A 145 -7.54 13.47 4.59
N GLY A 146 -8.20 12.85 3.60
CA GLY A 146 -9.17 13.51 2.72
C GLY A 146 -10.57 13.72 3.30
N GLY A 147 -10.82 13.40 4.57
CA GLY A 147 -12.17 13.57 5.14
C GLY A 147 -13.23 12.60 4.56
N TYR A 148 -12.81 11.54 3.89
CA TYR A 148 -13.70 10.66 3.12
C TYR A 148 -14.87 10.11 3.96
N ARG A 149 -16.10 10.16 3.41
CA ARG A 149 -17.35 9.87 4.15
C ARG A 149 -17.52 8.39 4.51
N ARG A 150 -16.98 7.46 3.71
CA ARG A 150 -17.09 6.00 3.91
C ARG A 150 -15.87 5.37 4.58
N ARG A 151 -15.38 5.96 5.68
CA ARG A 151 -14.16 5.48 6.38
C ARG A 151 -14.25 4.02 6.81
N TRP A 152 -15.45 3.54 7.19
CA TRP A 152 -15.64 2.19 7.70
C TRP A 152 -15.35 1.10 6.67
N LEU A 153 -15.78 1.29 5.42
CA LEU A 153 -15.54 0.34 4.35
C LEU A 153 -14.05 0.26 4.02
N THR A 154 -13.39 1.40 3.82
CA THR A 154 -11.95 1.45 3.54
C THR A 154 -11.13 0.85 4.67
N ARG A 155 -11.52 1.11 5.93
CA ARG A 155 -10.90 0.48 7.11
C ARG A 155 -11.08 -1.03 7.10
N GLY A 156 -12.30 -1.51 6.82
CA GLY A 156 -12.60 -2.94 6.73
C GLY A 156 -11.78 -3.64 5.66
N ILE A 157 -11.75 -3.09 4.44
CA ILE A 157 -10.97 -3.64 3.32
C ILE A 157 -9.48 -3.70 3.69
N THR A 158 -8.90 -2.59 4.16
CA THR A 158 -7.48 -2.52 4.53
C THR A 158 -7.16 -3.52 5.65
N PHE A 159 -8.06 -3.65 6.64
CA PHE A 159 -7.92 -4.60 7.72
C PHE A 159 -7.93 -6.05 7.22
N VAL A 160 -8.86 -6.42 6.34
CA VAL A 160 -8.93 -7.77 5.77
C VAL A 160 -7.69 -8.08 4.91
N THR A 161 -7.29 -7.18 4.01
CA THR A 161 -6.10 -7.37 3.17
C THR A 161 -4.85 -7.55 4.03
N TRP A 162 -4.74 -6.78 5.13
CA TRP A 162 -3.64 -6.91 6.05
C TRP A 162 -3.66 -8.22 6.85
N ILE A 163 -4.81 -8.63 7.38
CA ILE A 163 -4.96 -9.91 8.09
C ILE A 163 -4.58 -11.07 7.17
N ALA A 164 -5.02 -11.04 5.91
CA ALA A 164 -4.65 -12.03 4.90
C ALA A 164 -3.13 -12.06 4.68
N TRP A 165 -2.48 -10.90 4.56
CA TRP A 165 -1.03 -10.80 4.44
C TRP A 165 -0.32 -11.36 5.67
N VAL A 166 -0.70 -10.96 6.88
CA VAL A 166 -0.08 -11.45 8.12
C VAL A 166 -0.26 -12.94 8.31
N LEU A 167 -1.46 -13.46 8.04
CA LEU A 167 -1.70 -14.89 8.12
C LEU A 167 -0.79 -15.62 7.12
N SER A 168 -0.65 -15.09 5.90
CA SER A 168 0.27 -15.62 4.88
C SER A 168 1.72 -15.63 5.36
N GLN A 169 2.20 -14.53 5.97
CA GLN A 169 3.57 -14.47 6.51
C GLN A 169 3.77 -15.40 7.71
N THR A 170 2.82 -15.41 8.63
CA THR A 170 2.85 -16.24 9.84
C THR A 170 2.92 -17.71 9.48
N LEU A 171 2.04 -18.16 8.57
CA LEU A 171 2.06 -19.52 8.06
C LEU A 171 3.37 -19.87 7.36
N ARG A 172 4.07 -18.92 6.72
CA ARG A 172 5.38 -19.16 6.10
C ARG A 172 6.50 -19.31 7.13
N ILE A 173 6.53 -18.42 8.11
CA ILE A 173 7.55 -18.44 9.18
C ILE A 173 7.44 -19.77 9.95
N PHE A 174 6.22 -20.16 10.33
CA PHE A 174 6.01 -21.41 11.07
C PHE A 174 6.18 -22.67 10.21
N SER A 175 5.96 -22.59 8.89
CA SER A 175 6.19 -23.74 8.01
C SER A 175 7.60 -23.85 7.47
N SER A 176 8.45 -22.84 7.68
CA SER A 176 9.83 -22.91 7.24
C SER A 176 10.50 -24.07 7.97
N ARG A 177 11.07 -25.01 7.23
CA ARG A 177 11.80 -26.15 7.82
C ARG A 177 12.89 -25.70 8.77
N ALA A 178 13.52 -24.56 8.50
CA ALA A 178 14.46 -23.94 9.42
C ALA A 178 13.90 -23.75 10.84
N TRP A 179 12.58 -23.60 11.01
CA TRP A 179 11.93 -23.60 12.32
C TRP A 179 11.83 -25.01 12.93
N HIS A 180 11.47 -26.01 12.13
CA HIS A 180 11.40 -27.41 12.58
C HIS A 180 12.79 -27.99 12.89
N ASP A 181 13.78 -27.72 12.05
CA ASP A 181 15.15 -28.13 12.27
C ASP A 181 15.76 -27.37 13.45
N ARG A 182 15.39 -26.09 13.67
CA ARG A 182 15.75 -25.33 14.89
C ARG A 182 15.19 -25.93 16.18
N LEU A 183 14.02 -26.56 16.14
CA LEU A 183 13.47 -27.31 17.29
C LEU A 183 14.24 -28.62 17.55
N GLY A 184 15.03 -29.10 16.57
CA GLY A 184 15.95 -30.21 16.71
C GLY A 184 17.33 -29.84 17.27
N PHE A 185 17.63 -28.55 17.45
CA PHE A 185 18.86 -28.15 18.15
C PHE A 185 18.68 -28.44 19.64
N ALA A 186 19.66 -29.15 20.21
CA ALA A 186 19.73 -29.32 21.65
C ALA A 186 19.68 -27.93 22.33
N PRO A 187 18.93 -27.78 23.44
CA PRO A 187 18.75 -26.51 24.15
C PRO A 187 20.06 -25.87 24.64
N ASP A 188 21.18 -26.56 24.48
CA ASP A 188 22.51 -26.19 24.94
C ASP A 188 23.33 -25.48 23.83
N SER A 189 22.84 -25.43 22.60
CA SER A 189 23.55 -24.80 21.48
C SER A 189 23.60 -23.28 21.65
N THR A 190 24.82 -22.72 21.63
CA THR A 190 25.03 -21.29 21.85
C THR A 190 24.71 -20.49 20.59
N ILE A 191 24.26 -19.23 20.74
CA ILE A 191 23.98 -18.31 19.64
C ILE A 191 25.18 -18.19 18.66
N GLY A 192 26.41 -18.38 19.16
CA GLY A 192 27.62 -18.38 18.34
C GLY A 192 27.71 -19.54 17.34
N GLU A 193 27.22 -20.73 17.68
CA GLU A 193 27.21 -21.88 16.76
C GLU A 193 26.17 -21.73 15.65
N LEU A 194 25.06 -21.04 15.92
CA LEU A 194 24.01 -20.77 14.93
C LEU A 194 24.47 -19.77 13.86
N ILE A 195 25.31 -18.81 14.24
CA ILE A 195 25.93 -17.84 13.32
C ILE A 195 27.04 -18.53 12.50
N GLN A 196 27.80 -19.44 13.13
CA GLN A 196 28.90 -20.14 12.46
C GLN A 196 28.43 -21.22 11.47
N TRP A 197 27.22 -21.77 11.62
CA TRP A 197 26.63 -22.72 10.68
C TRP A 197 26.22 -22.07 9.35
N ASP A 198 25.68 -20.84 9.42
CA ASP A 198 25.33 -20.03 8.25
C ASP A 198 26.56 -19.69 7.41
N ASP A 199 27.68 -19.44 8.10
CA ASP A 199 28.95 -19.16 7.44
C ASP A 199 29.42 -20.41 6.66
N ARG A 200 29.51 -21.60 7.25
CA ARG A 200 30.15 -22.78 6.61
C ARG A 200 29.47 -23.33 5.35
N ASN A 201 28.24 -22.96 5.01
CA ASN A 201 27.56 -23.41 3.79
C ASN A 201 27.90 -22.48 2.58
N HIS A 202 29.21 -22.36 2.29
CA HIS A 202 29.82 -21.42 1.34
C HIS A 202 29.47 -21.59 -0.15
N LYS A 203 28.49 -22.43 -0.54
CA LYS A 203 28.21 -22.62 -1.97
C LYS A 203 27.63 -21.37 -2.63
N HIS A 204 26.89 -20.51 -1.90
CA HIS A 204 26.28 -19.29 -2.46
C HIS A 204 26.25 -18.10 -1.47
N PRO A 205 27.40 -17.47 -1.14
CA PRO A 205 27.51 -16.46 -0.08
C PRO A 205 26.78 -15.12 -0.34
N GLY A 206 26.26 -14.89 -1.55
CA GLY A 206 25.58 -13.63 -1.91
C GLY A 206 24.05 -13.64 -1.80
N CYS A 207 23.40 -14.81 -1.95
CA CYS A 207 21.93 -14.88 -2.05
C CYS A 207 21.25 -14.94 -0.67
N THR A 208 21.95 -15.37 0.38
CA THR A 208 21.38 -15.56 1.73
C THR A 208 21.24 -14.24 2.51
N TYR A 209 22.17 -13.30 2.34
CA TYR A 209 22.15 -12.02 3.07
C TYR A 209 20.90 -11.17 2.78
N GLY A 210 20.49 -11.04 1.51
CA GLY A 210 19.26 -10.31 1.15
C GLY A 210 17.98 -10.99 1.65
N LEU A 211 17.99 -12.32 1.79
CA LEU A 211 16.88 -13.08 2.35
C LEU A 211 16.75 -12.93 3.87
N GLN A 212 17.87 -12.77 4.57
CA GLN A 212 17.94 -12.69 6.03
C GLN A 212 17.46 -11.33 6.55
N GLU A 213 17.81 -10.24 5.86
CA GLU A 213 17.27 -8.89 6.15
C GLU A 213 15.75 -8.82 5.94
N GLY A 214 15.22 -9.61 5.00
CA GLY A 214 13.79 -9.75 4.75
C GLY A 214 12.98 -10.41 5.87
N ARG A 215 13.61 -11.09 6.84
CA ARG A 215 12.89 -11.78 7.93
C ARG A 215 12.52 -10.86 9.10
N GLY A 216 13.32 -9.82 9.36
CA GLY A 216 13.05 -8.86 10.45
C GLY A 216 11.96 -7.85 10.10
N GLY A 217 11.90 -7.42 8.84
CA GLY A 217 10.94 -6.43 8.34
C GLY A 217 9.47 -6.78 8.63
N PRO A 218 8.99 -8.00 8.32
CA PRO A 218 7.62 -8.41 8.60
C PRO A 218 7.25 -8.36 10.08
N ILE A 219 8.18 -8.70 10.98
CA ILE A 219 7.96 -8.67 12.44
C ILE A 219 7.82 -7.22 12.92
N VAL A 220 8.69 -6.32 12.45
CA VAL A 220 8.60 -4.89 12.78
C VAL A 220 7.30 -4.29 12.23
N LEU A 221 6.93 -4.60 10.98
CA LEU A 221 5.66 -4.17 10.39
C LEU A 221 4.45 -4.73 11.15
N TRP A 222 4.54 -5.97 11.64
CA TRP A 222 3.52 -6.59 12.48
C TRP A 222 3.34 -5.86 13.82
N ILE A 223 4.44 -5.56 14.52
CA ILE A 223 4.42 -4.80 15.78
C ILE A 223 3.87 -3.39 15.54
N CYS A 224 4.39 -2.69 14.52
CA CYS A 224 3.90 -1.37 14.15
C CYS A 224 2.38 -1.42 13.91
N PHE A 225 1.88 -2.39 13.17
CA PHE A 225 0.45 -2.49 12.91
C PHE A 225 -0.41 -2.62 14.17
N TRP A 226 -0.07 -3.52 15.10
CA TRP A 226 -0.83 -3.67 16.35
C TRP A 226 -0.88 -2.35 17.13
N VAL A 227 0.24 -1.61 17.09
CA VAL A 227 0.33 -0.26 17.67
C VAL A 227 -0.52 0.76 16.90
N THR A 228 -0.64 0.64 15.58
CA THR A 228 -1.32 1.62 14.73
C THR A 228 -2.82 1.39 14.51
N LEU A 229 -3.34 0.16 14.57
CA LEU A 229 -4.78 -0.13 14.35
C LEU A 229 -5.51 -0.57 15.62
N VAL A 230 -4.91 -1.42 16.45
CA VAL A 230 -5.63 -2.01 17.58
C VAL A 230 -5.65 -1.08 18.79
N LEU A 231 -4.51 -0.46 19.12
CA LEU A 231 -4.46 0.58 20.15
C LEU A 231 -5.47 1.74 19.91
N PRO A 232 -5.64 2.29 18.69
CA PRO A 232 -6.71 3.26 18.43
C PRO A 232 -8.12 2.79 18.74
N ALA A 233 -8.43 1.55 18.34
CA ALA A 233 -9.76 0.98 18.55
C ALA A 233 -10.05 0.83 20.04
N LEU A 234 -9.04 0.52 20.84
CA LEU A 234 -9.16 0.32 22.29
C LEU A 234 -9.16 1.63 23.11
N TYR A 235 -8.52 2.70 22.63
CA TYR A 235 -8.26 3.93 23.41
C TYR A 235 -8.98 5.21 22.91
N SER A 236 -10.12 5.06 22.24
CA SER A 236 -10.94 6.08 21.56
C SER A 236 -11.23 7.42 22.30
N VAL A 237 -11.05 7.53 23.61
CA VAL A 237 -11.72 8.57 24.43
C VAL A 237 -10.86 9.80 24.78
N ARG A 238 -9.61 9.98 24.30
CA ARG A 238 -8.73 11.10 24.77
C ARG A 238 -8.24 12.09 23.69
N PRO A 239 -8.18 13.41 23.98
CA PRO A 239 -7.74 14.45 23.04
C PRO A 239 -6.28 14.34 22.58
N ARG A 240 -5.41 13.66 23.34
CA ARG A 240 -4.03 13.36 22.94
C ARG A 240 -3.94 12.38 21.75
N TRP A 241 -5.05 11.74 21.38
CA TRP A 241 -5.10 10.74 20.32
C TRP A 241 -4.75 11.29 18.93
N ARG A 242 -5.11 12.54 18.62
CA ARG A 242 -4.87 13.11 17.28
C ARG A 242 -3.38 13.26 16.95
N LEU A 243 -2.55 13.55 17.95
CA LEU A 243 -1.11 13.66 17.74
C LEU A 243 -0.51 12.27 17.49
N PHE A 244 -0.92 11.29 18.31
CA PHE A 244 -0.51 9.90 18.14
C PHE A 244 -0.89 9.37 16.76
N GLU A 245 -2.15 9.57 16.32
CA GLU A 245 -2.63 9.16 14.99
C GLU A 245 -1.79 9.77 13.86
N ARG A 246 -1.38 11.05 13.98
CA ARG A 246 -0.49 11.70 13.01
C ARG A 246 0.91 11.09 12.99
N ILE A 247 1.50 10.83 14.16
CA ILE A 247 2.84 10.23 14.27
C ILE A 247 2.82 8.82 13.68
N VAL A 248 1.84 8.01 14.10
CA VAL A 248 1.59 6.67 13.60
C VAL A 248 1.39 6.66 12.09
N SER A 249 0.50 7.52 11.58
CA SER A 249 0.25 7.65 10.15
C SER A 249 1.50 8.04 9.37
N GLY A 250 2.32 8.95 9.90
CA GLY A 250 3.60 9.34 9.32
C GLY A 250 4.61 8.19 9.31
N ALA A 251 4.73 7.46 10.42
CA ALA A 251 5.61 6.30 10.53
C ALA A 251 5.20 5.18 9.57
N THR A 252 3.90 4.81 9.54
CA THR A 252 3.37 3.83 8.58
C THR A 252 3.66 4.25 7.15
N MET A 253 3.42 5.52 6.81
CA MET A 253 3.74 6.02 5.47
C MET A 253 5.23 5.88 5.15
N PHE A 254 6.12 6.25 6.07
CA PHE A 254 7.56 6.14 5.86
C PHE A 254 8.00 4.68 5.66
N PHE A 255 7.63 3.77 6.57
CA PHE A 255 8.03 2.36 6.48
C PHE A 255 7.42 1.64 5.29
N SER A 256 6.14 1.91 4.96
CA SER A 256 5.54 1.34 3.74
C SER A 256 6.19 1.89 2.49
N PHE A 257 6.60 3.15 2.46
CA PHE A 257 7.30 3.73 1.31
C PHE A 257 8.68 3.08 1.09
N VAL A 258 9.48 2.98 2.17
CA VAL A 258 10.78 2.30 2.11
C VAL A 258 10.61 0.83 1.76
N GLY A 259 9.65 0.14 2.38
CA GLY A 259 9.36 -1.26 2.11
C GLY A 259 8.94 -1.51 0.65
N MET A 260 8.08 -0.66 0.08
CA MET A 260 7.66 -0.76 -1.32
C MET A 260 8.85 -0.69 -2.28
N TRP A 261 9.69 0.35 -2.13
CA TRP A 261 10.84 0.54 -3.02
C TRP A 261 11.95 -0.49 -2.79
N ASN A 262 12.20 -0.90 -1.54
CA ASN A 262 13.18 -1.94 -1.24
C ASN A 262 12.76 -3.28 -1.84
N SER A 263 11.49 -3.69 -1.65
CA SER A 263 10.96 -4.89 -2.30
C SER A 263 11.07 -4.78 -3.83
N LEU A 264 10.62 -3.68 -4.43
CA LEU A 264 10.70 -3.52 -5.88
C LEU A 264 12.15 -3.59 -6.39
N GLY A 265 13.10 -2.94 -5.70
CA GLY A 265 14.52 -2.97 -6.06
C GLY A 265 15.09 -4.39 -6.05
N ILE A 266 14.74 -5.20 -5.05
CA ILE A 266 15.16 -6.60 -4.98
C ILE A 266 14.47 -7.43 -6.09
N LEU A 267 13.19 -7.20 -6.40
CA LEU A 267 12.52 -7.87 -7.53
C LEU A 267 13.18 -7.54 -8.86
N LEU A 268 13.50 -6.26 -9.10
CA LEU A 268 14.17 -5.83 -10.32
C LEU A 268 15.55 -6.46 -10.44
N TYR A 269 16.30 -6.55 -9.34
CA TYR A 269 17.59 -7.21 -9.31
C TYR A 269 17.50 -8.71 -9.65
N ILE A 270 16.53 -9.43 -9.05
CA ILE A 270 16.29 -10.85 -9.37
C ILE A 270 15.86 -11.00 -10.84
N HIS A 271 15.03 -10.08 -11.33
CA HIS A 271 14.50 -10.11 -12.70
C HIS A 271 15.58 -9.85 -13.77
N GLU A 272 16.50 -8.92 -13.51
CA GLU A 272 17.62 -8.63 -14.42
C GLU A 272 18.53 -9.85 -14.60
N GLN A 273 18.61 -10.72 -13.60
CA GLN A 273 19.37 -11.98 -13.72
C GLN A 273 18.61 -13.08 -14.48
N SER A 274 17.29 -12.99 -14.60
CA SER A 274 16.44 -14.02 -15.21
C SER A 274 16.06 -13.72 -16.67
N LEU A 275 16.92 -13.04 -17.44
CA LEU A 275 16.67 -12.49 -18.79
C LEU A 275 16.13 -13.50 -19.83
N GLY A 276 14.82 -13.77 -19.75
CA GLY A 276 13.99 -14.33 -20.81
C GLY A 276 12.92 -13.31 -21.16
N ILE A 277 13.06 -12.64 -22.31
CA ILE A 277 12.12 -11.62 -22.80
C ILE A 277 10.97 -12.33 -23.51
N SER A 278 10.12 -13.05 -22.78
CA SER A 278 8.82 -13.47 -23.29
C SER A 278 7.76 -12.48 -22.81
N TRP A 279 7.09 -11.84 -23.77
CA TRP A 279 5.88 -11.06 -23.50
C TRP A 279 4.81 -12.01 -22.98
N ASP A 280 4.25 -11.71 -21.81
CA ASP A 280 3.36 -12.63 -21.11
C ASP A 280 2.12 -11.95 -20.53
N LEU A 281 1.13 -12.77 -20.15
CA LEU A 281 -0.17 -12.40 -19.59
C LEU A 281 -0.10 -11.28 -18.53
N GLY A 282 0.98 -11.23 -17.75
CA GLY A 282 1.19 -10.21 -16.73
C GLY A 282 1.23 -8.77 -17.26
N GLN A 283 1.67 -8.53 -18.51
CA GLN A 283 1.67 -7.18 -19.09
C GLN A 283 0.26 -6.72 -19.46
N ILE A 284 -0.57 -7.64 -19.97
CA ILE A 284 -1.99 -7.36 -20.23
C ILE A 284 -2.69 -7.06 -18.91
N LEU A 285 -2.38 -7.81 -17.85
CA LEU A 285 -2.91 -7.58 -16.51
C LEU A 285 -2.44 -6.24 -15.92
N ALA A 286 -1.17 -5.86 -16.13
CA ALA A 286 -0.63 -4.55 -15.76
C ALA A 286 -1.41 -3.42 -16.44
N LEU A 287 -1.56 -3.49 -17.76
CA LEU A 287 -2.30 -2.50 -18.54
C LEU A 287 -3.78 -2.45 -18.12
N GLY A 288 -4.43 -3.61 -17.98
CA GLY A 288 -5.83 -3.70 -17.55
C GLY A 288 -6.07 -3.13 -16.15
N THR A 289 -5.09 -3.26 -15.25
CA THR A 289 -5.18 -2.72 -13.88
C THR A 289 -5.01 -1.21 -13.84
N TRP A 290 -4.02 -0.67 -14.58
CA TRP A 290 -3.62 0.74 -14.45
C TRP A 290 -4.27 1.69 -15.47
N ILE A 291 -4.67 1.21 -16.65
CA ILE A 291 -5.33 2.04 -17.67
C ILE A 291 -6.61 2.69 -17.13
N PRO A 292 -7.53 1.97 -16.44
CA PRO A 292 -8.74 2.60 -15.91
C PRO A 292 -8.44 3.74 -14.93
N VAL A 293 -7.44 3.56 -14.06
CA VAL A 293 -7.02 4.58 -13.09
C VAL A 293 -6.45 5.81 -13.80
N LEU A 294 -5.59 5.59 -14.80
CA LEU A 294 -5.03 6.67 -15.62
C LEU A 294 -6.12 7.41 -16.41
N PHE A 295 -7.07 6.67 -16.96
CA PHE A 295 -8.17 7.24 -17.72
C PHE A 295 -9.07 8.12 -16.85
N GLU A 296 -9.46 7.64 -15.66
CA GLU A 296 -10.24 8.43 -14.70
C GLU A 296 -9.48 9.67 -14.24
N PHE A 297 -8.19 9.54 -13.95
CA PHE A 297 -7.33 10.67 -13.61
C PHE A 297 -7.31 11.73 -14.73
N ILE A 298 -7.05 11.30 -15.97
CA ILE A 298 -6.99 12.20 -17.15
C ILE A 298 -8.37 12.84 -17.40
N TYR A 299 -9.44 12.07 -17.27
CA TYR A 299 -10.81 12.55 -17.45
C TYR A 299 -11.15 13.66 -16.46
N ILE A 300 -10.89 13.46 -15.16
CA ILE A 300 -11.11 14.49 -14.12
C ILE A 300 -10.18 15.69 -14.34
N PHE A 301 -8.95 15.46 -14.80
CA PHE A 301 -8.00 16.53 -15.08
C PHE A 301 -8.46 17.47 -16.21
N ILE A 302 -8.98 16.92 -17.31
CA ILE A 302 -9.44 17.69 -18.48
C ILE A 302 -10.77 18.39 -18.18
N LEU A 303 -11.75 17.65 -17.67
CA LEU A 303 -13.14 18.12 -17.54
C LEU A 303 -13.42 18.81 -16.20
N GLY A 304 -12.63 18.54 -15.16
CA GLY A 304 -12.86 18.99 -13.80
C GLY A 304 -13.82 18.09 -13.01
N ILE A 305 -13.87 18.29 -11.69
CA ILE A 305 -14.75 17.55 -10.76
C ILE A 305 -16.26 17.80 -10.99
N PRO A 306 -16.74 19.05 -11.28
CA PRO A 306 -18.18 19.32 -11.31
C PRO A 306 -18.95 18.52 -12.36
N SER A 307 -18.36 18.39 -13.56
CA SER A 307 -18.91 17.66 -14.69
C SER A 307 -18.97 16.14 -14.44
N VAL A 308 -18.09 15.60 -13.59
CA VAL A 308 -18.12 14.18 -13.19
C VAL A 308 -19.24 13.93 -12.17
N LEU A 309 -19.45 14.85 -11.23
CA LEU A 309 -20.52 14.76 -10.24
C LEU A 309 -21.91 14.89 -10.85
N GLU A 310 -22.05 15.72 -11.88
CA GLU A 310 -23.32 15.94 -12.59
C GLU A 310 -23.79 14.70 -13.35
N ILE A 311 -22.88 13.84 -13.80
CA ILE A 311 -23.21 12.56 -14.44
C ILE A 311 -23.62 11.50 -13.42
N ARG A 312 -23.10 11.53 -12.18
CA ARG A 312 -23.37 10.51 -11.15
C ARG A 312 -24.54 10.84 -10.22
N VAL A 313 -25.03 12.08 -10.22
CA VAL A 313 -26.22 12.47 -9.46
C VAL A 313 -27.40 12.53 -10.42
N PRO A 314 -28.41 11.65 -10.27
CA PRO A 314 -29.60 11.66 -11.12
C PRO A 314 -30.26 13.06 -11.08
N GLN A 315 -30.47 13.64 -12.27
CA GLN A 315 -30.91 15.03 -12.46
C GLN A 315 -32.29 15.30 -11.81
N ASP A 316 -33.08 14.25 -11.65
CA ASP A 316 -34.35 14.17 -10.93
C ASP A 316 -34.21 14.50 -9.43
N GLN A 317 -33.10 14.15 -8.76
CA GLN A 317 -32.87 14.58 -7.38
C GLN A 317 -32.55 16.08 -7.27
N ILE A 318 -31.87 16.64 -8.28
CA ILE A 318 -31.51 18.06 -8.30
C ILE A 318 -32.77 18.90 -8.60
N GLN A 319 -33.66 18.45 -9.47
CA GLN A 319 -34.94 19.14 -9.69
C GLN A 319 -35.87 19.07 -8.49
N ALA A 320 -35.92 17.95 -7.76
CA ALA A 320 -36.80 17.81 -6.61
C ALA A 320 -36.38 18.66 -5.40
N HIS A 321 -35.08 18.95 -5.23
CA HIS A 321 -34.54 19.60 -4.01
C HIS A 321 -33.67 20.84 -4.26
N GLY A 322 -33.43 21.20 -5.52
CA GLY A 322 -32.54 22.29 -5.95
C GLY A 322 -32.84 23.67 -5.34
N PRO A 323 -34.10 24.12 -5.24
CA PRO A 323 -34.41 25.44 -4.69
C PRO A 323 -34.02 25.59 -3.20
N GLN A 324 -34.07 24.51 -2.43
CA GLN A 324 -33.76 24.56 -0.99
C GLN A 324 -32.25 24.45 -0.71
N MET A 325 -31.49 23.67 -1.49
CA MET A 325 -30.05 23.54 -1.28
C MET A 325 -29.26 24.79 -1.68
N MET A 326 -29.72 25.57 -2.67
CA MET A 326 -29.02 26.80 -3.09
C MET A 326 -29.13 27.93 -2.06
N ASN A 327 -30.25 28.03 -1.34
CA ASN A 327 -30.39 29.01 -0.25
C ASN A 327 -29.47 28.73 0.94
N VAL A 328 -29.13 27.46 1.22
CA VAL A 328 -28.20 27.09 2.30
C VAL A 328 -26.76 27.48 1.98
N TYR A 329 -26.36 27.46 0.71
CA TYR A 329 -25.02 27.89 0.30
C TYR A 329 -24.88 29.41 0.18
N HIS A 330 -25.93 30.13 -0.21
CA HIS A 330 -25.87 31.59 -0.30
C HIS A 330 -25.97 32.29 1.05
N GLY A 331 -26.80 31.83 2.00
CA GLY A 331 -26.95 32.47 3.30
C GLY A 331 -25.69 32.45 4.17
N ARG A 332 -24.81 31.45 4.00
CA ARG A 332 -23.62 31.30 4.85
C ARG A 332 -22.49 32.28 4.52
N ASN A 333 -22.43 32.79 3.29
CA ASN A 333 -21.37 33.70 2.84
C ASN A 333 -21.66 35.18 3.14
N GLU A 334 -22.92 35.55 3.37
CA GLU A 334 -23.26 36.93 3.75
C GLU A 334 -22.99 37.19 5.24
N GLU A 335 -23.24 36.21 6.10
CA GLU A 335 -22.95 36.32 7.54
C GLU A 335 -21.45 36.46 7.85
N THR A 336 -20.56 35.87 7.04
CA THR A 336 -19.10 35.97 7.27
C THR A 336 -18.50 37.28 6.77
N ARG A 337 -19.15 37.97 5.82
CA ARG A 337 -18.70 39.31 5.38
C ARG A 337 -19.01 40.40 6.39
N GLY A 338 -20.00 40.23 7.27
CA GLY A 338 -20.31 41.18 8.34
C GLY A 338 -19.35 41.14 9.54
N LEU A 339 -18.56 40.07 9.70
CA LEU A 339 -17.72 39.86 10.89
C LEU A 339 -16.25 40.31 10.73
N THR A 340 -15.80 40.66 9.52
CA THR A 340 -14.39 41.05 9.27
C THR A 340 -14.14 42.56 9.30
N THR A 341 -15.15 43.38 9.55
CA THR A 341 -14.99 44.85 9.69
C THR A 341 -15.15 45.35 11.13
N ARG A 342 -15.38 44.48 12.12
CA ARG A 342 -15.46 44.90 13.52
C ARG A 342 -14.06 45.04 14.12
N SER A 343 -13.69 46.29 14.38
CA SER A 343 -12.50 46.73 15.11
C SER A 343 -12.29 45.92 16.41
N PRO A 344 -11.05 45.51 16.75
CA PRO A 344 -10.76 44.69 17.95
C PRO A 344 -11.00 45.38 19.30
N ASP A 345 -11.37 46.66 19.35
CA ASP A 345 -11.35 47.45 20.60
C ASP A 345 -12.70 47.55 21.34
N ALA A 346 -13.70 46.75 21.00
CA ALA A 346 -15.01 46.76 21.66
C ALA A 346 -15.39 45.39 22.25
N LEU A 347 -14.62 44.93 23.24
CA LEU A 347 -15.05 43.87 24.16
C LEU A 347 -15.75 44.51 25.37
N SER A 348 -16.99 44.95 25.16
CA SER A 348 -17.94 45.13 26.27
C SER A 348 -18.80 43.87 26.38
N VAL A 349 -18.63 43.20 27.51
CA VAL A 349 -19.47 42.13 28.04
C VAL A 349 -20.94 42.55 27.97
N SER A 350 -21.77 41.83 27.21
CA SER A 350 -23.23 41.93 27.28
C SER A 350 -23.89 40.62 26.84
N GLU A 351 -24.55 40.01 27.83
CA GLU A 351 -25.83 39.30 27.79
C GLU A 351 -25.99 38.02 26.97
N SER A 352 -25.96 36.90 27.70
CA SER A 352 -27.10 35.98 27.86
C SER A 352 -28.12 35.93 26.70
N SER A 353 -27.77 35.29 25.59
CA SER A 353 -28.75 34.87 24.59
C SER A 353 -29.40 33.56 25.01
N THR A 354 -30.54 33.66 25.69
CA THR A 354 -31.47 32.55 25.94
C THR A 354 -31.99 32.03 24.60
N TRP A 355 -31.59 30.81 24.24
CA TRP A 355 -32.12 30.12 23.06
C TRP A 355 -33.57 29.71 23.31
N THR A 356 -34.52 30.40 22.69
CA THR A 356 -35.91 29.98 22.60
C THR A 356 -36.11 29.11 21.36
N TRP A 357 -36.57 27.87 21.57
CA TRP A 357 -36.96 26.99 20.49
C TRP A 357 -38.21 27.54 19.78
N PRO A 358 -38.29 27.49 18.44
CA PRO A 358 -39.50 27.84 17.72
C PRO A 358 -40.62 26.85 18.06
N ALA A 359 -41.77 27.39 18.48
CA ALA A 359 -42.96 26.61 18.78
C ALA A 359 -43.49 25.92 17.51
N PRO A 360 -44.04 24.69 17.63
CA PRO A 360 -44.64 23.98 16.50
C PRO A 360 -45.84 24.74 15.95
N SER A 361 -45.89 24.88 14.63
CA SER A 361 -46.99 25.52 13.91
C SER A 361 -48.30 24.74 14.14
N PRO A 362 -49.44 25.41 14.39
CA PRO A 362 -50.71 24.75 14.58
C PRO A 362 -51.16 24.06 13.29
N SER A 363 -51.49 22.78 13.39
CA SER A 363 -52.09 21.98 12.33
C SER A 363 -53.45 22.56 11.95
N SER A 364 -53.59 23.02 10.71
CA SER A 364 -54.88 23.32 10.10
C SER A 364 -55.67 22.02 9.93
N GLY A 365 -56.70 21.84 10.76
CA GLY A 365 -57.69 20.76 10.62
C GLY A 365 -58.55 20.91 9.36
N PRO A 366 -59.27 19.85 8.97
CA PRO A 366 -60.08 19.84 7.76
C PRO A 366 -61.40 20.59 7.97
N LEU A 367 -61.74 21.46 7.01
CA LEU A 367 -63.10 21.99 6.84
C LEU A 367 -63.93 20.93 6.11
N THR A 368 -65.08 20.62 6.71
CA THR A 368 -66.17 19.75 6.23
C THR A 368 -66.72 20.13 4.87
#